data_AF-A0AAN9SCP1-F1
#
_entry.id   AF-A0AAN9SCP1-F1
#
_cell.length_a   1.000
_cell.length_b   1.000
_cell.length_c   1.000
_cell.angle_alpha   90.00
_cell.angle_beta   90.00
_cell.angle_gamma   90.00
#
_symmetry.space_group_name_H-M   'P 1'
#
loop_
_entity.id
_entity.type
_entity.pdbx_description
1 polymer ?
#
loop_
_entity_poly.entity_id
_entity_poly.type
_entity_poly.pdbx_seq_one_letter_code
_entity_poly.pdbx_strand_id
1 'polypeptide(L)'
;MASPKFQVLAFMSLTLLLLVLNKASAKTISFNFNQFHQNEEQLKLQRDARISSNGVLQLTKVVNGVPTWNSTGRALYAKPVQIWDSTTGNVASFETRFSFSIRQPFPRPHPADGLVFFIAPPNTQTGEGGGYFGIYNPLSPYPFVAVEFDTFRNTWDPQIPHIGIDVNSVISTKTVPFTLDNGGIANVVIKYDASTKILHVVLVFPSLGTIYTIADIVDLKQVLPESVNVGFSAATGDPSGKQRNATETHDILSWSFSASLPGTNNAIPTSNRHTFAS
;
A
#
# COMPACT_ATOMS: atom_id res chain seq x y z
N MET A 1 -36.70 -14.18 50.03
CA MET A 1 -36.76 -12.95 49.22
C MET A 1 -35.35 -12.36 49.17
N ALA A 2 -34.75 -12.25 47.97
CA ALA A 2 -33.43 -11.61 47.84
C ALA A 2 -33.56 -10.10 48.14
N SER A 3 -32.56 -9.50 48.80
CA SER A 3 -32.63 -8.08 49.17
C SER A 3 -32.56 -7.18 47.92
N PRO A 4 -33.18 -5.98 47.93
CA PRO A 4 -33.19 -5.07 46.79
C PRO A 4 -31.78 -4.70 46.28
N LYS A 5 -30.80 -4.63 47.20
CA LYS A 5 -29.39 -4.36 46.88
C LYS A 5 -28.74 -5.48 46.06
N PHE A 6 -29.11 -6.75 46.32
CA PHE A 6 -28.59 -7.90 45.57
C PHE A 6 -29.12 -7.95 44.13
N GLN A 7 -30.36 -7.53 43.91
CA GLN A 7 -30.95 -7.46 42.56
C GLN A 7 -30.31 -6.36 41.72
N VAL A 8 -30.03 -5.18 42.30
CA VAL A 8 -29.37 -4.07 41.58
C VAL A 8 -27.93 -4.42 41.19
N LEU A 9 -27.15 -5.05 42.08
CA LEU A 9 -25.80 -5.52 41.73
C LEU A 9 -25.81 -6.61 40.64
N ALA A 10 -26.79 -7.52 40.67
CA ALA A 10 -26.93 -8.54 39.63
C ALA A 10 -27.31 -7.94 38.26
N PHE A 11 -28.18 -6.92 38.23
CA PHE A 11 -28.52 -6.20 36.99
C PHE A 11 -27.35 -5.38 36.44
N MET A 12 -26.57 -4.71 37.30
CA MET A 12 -25.35 -3.99 36.90
C MET A 12 -24.26 -4.95 36.38
N SER A 13 -24.11 -6.11 37.03
CA SER A 13 -23.21 -7.18 36.60
C SER A 13 -23.61 -7.76 35.23
N LEU A 14 -24.91 -8.00 35.01
CA LEU A 14 -25.43 -8.56 33.76
C LEU A 14 -25.34 -7.55 32.60
N THR A 15 -25.63 -6.27 32.85
CA THR A 15 -25.46 -5.20 31.85
C THR A 15 -23.99 -4.99 31.49
N LEU A 16 -23.08 -5.00 32.47
CA LEU A 16 -21.64 -4.94 32.21
C LEU A 16 -21.14 -6.18 31.42
N LEU A 17 -21.66 -7.37 31.73
CA LEU A 17 -21.34 -8.59 30.99
C LEU A 17 -21.87 -8.54 29.54
N LEU A 18 -23.07 -8.01 29.32
CA LEU A 18 -23.66 -7.79 27.99
C LEU A 18 -22.92 -6.70 27.18
N LEU A 19 -22.41 -5.66 27.84
CA LEU A 19 -21.54 -4.63 27.24
C LEU A 19 -20.17 -5.21 26.84
N VAL A 20 -19.62 -6.16 27.59
CA VAL A 20 -18.36 -6.86 27.27
C VAL A 20 -18.54 -7.88 26.15
N LEU A 21 -19.73 -8.49 26.02
CA LEU A 21 -20.09 -9.45 24.96
C LEU A 21 -20.33 -8.79 23.58
N ASN A 22 -20.55 -7.47 23.52
CA ASN A 22 -20.76 -6.71 22.29
C ASN A 22 -19.48 -6.13 21.67
N LYS A 23 -18.30 -6.67 21.97
CA LYS A 23 -17.10 -6.29 21.21
C LYS A 23 -17.23 -6.82 19.78
N ALA A 24 -17.52 -5.92 18.84
CA ALA A 24 -17.40 -6.20 17.41
C ALA A 24 -16.01 -6.80 17.14
N SER A 25 -15.98 -8.03 16.64
CA SER A 25 -14.73 -8.69 16.28
C SER A 25 -14.21 -8.05 14.99
N ALA A 26 -13.07 -7.34 15.06
CA ALA A 26 -12.43 -6.78 13.89
C ALA A 26 -11.64 -7.86 13.15
N LYS A 27 -11.82 -7.97 11.82
CA LYS A 27 -10.98 -8.82 10.98
C LYS A 27 -9.66 -8.11 10.75
N THR A 28 -8.59 -8.65 11.32
CA THR A 28 -7.25 -8.06 11.22
C THR A 28 -6.34 -8.98 10.40
N ILE A 29 -5.55 -8.38 9.50
CA ILE A 29 -4.46 -9.06 8.79
C ILE A 29 -3.17 -8.29 9.01
N SER A 30 -2.07 -9.01 9.22
CA SER A 30 -0.75 -8.41 9.36
C SER A 30 0.35 -9.35 8.93
N PHE A 31 1.45 -8.80 8.41
CA PHE A 31 2.68 -9.52 8.13
C PHE A 31 3.88 -8.59 8.31
N ASN A 32 5.07 -9.18 8.45
CA ASN A 32 6.33 -8.46 8.63
C ASN A 32 7.50 -9.24 8.03
N PHE A 33 8.21 -8.59 7.11
CA PHE A 33 9.46 -9.03 6.52
C PHE A 33 10.58 -8.11 7.01
N ASN A 34 11.40 -8.60 7.94
CA ASN A 34 12.63 -7.90 8.35
C ASN A 34 13.70 -7.91 7.24
N GLN A 35 13.64 -8.95 6.41
CA GLN A 35 14.41 -9.19 5.19
C GLN A 35 13.60 -10.16 4.33
N PHE A 36 14.02 -10.37 3.08
CA PHE A 36 13.35 -11.29 2.16
C PHE A 36 14.16 -12.59 1.98
N HIS A 37 13.48 -13.70 1.76
CA HIS A 37 14.13 -15.00 1.53
C HIS A 37 13.84 -15.51 0.11
N GLN A 38 14.79 -16.21 -0.49
CA GLN A 38 14.53 -16.86 -1.78
C GLN A 38 13.38 -17.85 -1.62
N ASN A 39 12.48 -17.88 -2.61
CA ASN A 39 11.27 -18.70 -2.60
C ASN A 39 10.30 -18.37 -1.45
N GLU A 40 10.23 -17.10 -1.02
CA GLU A 40 9.24 -16.61 -0.05
C GLU A 40 7.80 -16.88 -0.53
N GLU A 41 7.13 -17.86 0.09
CA GLU A 41 5.78 -18.30 -0.29
C GLU A 41 4.72 -17.22 -0.09
N GLN A 42 4.99 -16.26 0.79
CA GLN A 42 4.09 -15.14 1.05
C GLN A 42 4.23 -14.00 0.02
N LEU A 43 5.14 -14.11 -0.95
CA LEU A 43 5.33 -13.15 -2.02
C LEU A 43 5.09 -13.78 -3.39
N LYS A 44 4.39 -13.01 -4.24
CA LYS A 44 4.23 -13.30 -5.67
C LYS A 44 5.07 -12.29 -6.44
N LEU A 45 6.20 -12.77 -6.98
CA LEU A 45 7.08 -11.98 -7.84
C LEU A 45 6.60 -12.06 -9.30
N GLN A 46 6.70 -10.95 -10.03
CA GLN A 46 6.37 -10.88 -11.44
C GLN A 46 7.45 -10.14 -12.22
N ARG A 47 7.63 -10.55 -13.49
CA ARG A 47 8.62 -9.98 -14.42
C ARG A 47 10.04 -10.03 -13.82
N ASP A 48 10.76 -8.92 -13.78
CA ASP A 48 12.17 -8.89 -13.39
C ASP A 48 12.41 -8.93 -11.87
N ALA A 49 11.35 -8.82 -11.07
CA ALA A 49 11.48 -8.81 -9.62
C ALA A 49 12.07 -10.13 -9.09
N ARG A 50 13.09 -10.01 -8.24
CA ARG A 50 13.78 -11.16 -7.64
C ARG A 50 14.32 -10.83 -6.25
N ILE A 51 14.50 -11.86 -5.44
CA ILE A 51 15.14 -11.74 -4.12
C ILE A 51 16.62 -12.13 -4.27
N SER A 52 17.51 -11.23 -3.88
CA SER A 52 18.95 -11.46 -3.88
C SER A 52 19.36 -12.43 -2.77
N SER A 53 20.59 -12.97 -2.85
CA SER A 53 21.13 -13.86 -1.81
C SER A 53 21.35 -13.17 -0.46
N ASN A 54 21.48 -11.84 -0.43
CA ASN A 54 21.58 -11.03 0.80
C ASN A 54 20.21 -10.54 1.31
N GLY A 55 19.12 -11.11 0.81
CA GLY A 55 17.76 -10.89 1.33
C GLY A 55 17.13 -9.54 0.99
N VAL A 56 17.56 -8.93 -0.13
CA VAL A 56 17.00 -7.70 -0.67
C VAL A 56 16.03 -8.06 -1.80
N LEU A 57 14.84 -7.47 -1.79
CA LEU A 57 13.88 -7.60 -2.87
C LEU A 57 14.20 -6.57 -3.95
N GLN A 58 14.81 -7.02 -5.04
CA GLN A 58 15.17 -6.18 -6.18
C GLN A 58 14.00 -6.18 -7.16
N LEU A 59 13.31 -5.04 -7.29
CA LEU A 59 12.14 -4.93 -8.16
C LEU A 59 12.53 -4.85 -9.64
N THR A 60 13.70 -4.27 -9.95
CA THR A 60 14.22 -4.12 -11.31
C THR A 60 15.57 -4.81 -11.46
N LYS A 61 15.94 -5.07 -12.71
CA LYS A 61 17.08 -5.92 -13.06
C LYS A 61 18.40 -5.23 -12.75
N VAL A 62 19.24 -5.95 -12.01
CA VAL A 62 20.62 -5.58 -11.70
C VAL A 62 21.53 -6.73 -12.11
N VAL A 63 22.51 -6.45 -12.97
CA VAL A 63 23.50 -7.42 -13.45
C VAL A 63 24.87 -7.00 -12.99
N ASN A 64 25.58 -7.86 -12.25
CA ASN A 64 26.92 -7.58 -11.71
C ASN A 64 27.01 -6.24 -10.96
N GLY A 65 25.97 -5.90 -10.20
CA GLY A 65 25.88 -4.64 -9.44
C GLY A 65 25.53 -3.41 -10.28
N VAL A 66 25.20 -3.56 -11.56
CA VAL A 66 24.81 -2.45 -12.44
C VAL A 66 23.32 -2.58 -12.79
N PRO A 67 22.46 -1.59 -12.47
CA PRO A 67 21.07 -1.58 -12.91
C PRO A 67 20.98 -1.41 -14.43
N THR A 68 19.96 -2.01 -15.04
CA THR A 68 19.74 -1.94 -16.50
C THR A 68 18.44 -1.23 -16.85
N TRP A 69 18.45 -0.43 -17.91
CA TRP A 69 17.23 0.10 -18.55
C TRP A 69 16.31 -1.02 -19.08
N ASN A 70 15.08 -0.69 -19.46
CA ASN A 70 14.07 -1.63 -19.96
C ASN A 70 13.79 -2.79 -18.99
N SER A 71 13.60 -2.45 -17.72
CA SER A 71 13.25 -3.41 -16.69
C SER A 71 11.97 -2.99 -15.98
N THR A 72 11.14 -3.96 -15.65
CA THR A 72 9.92 -3.74 -14.86
C THR A 72 9.68 -4.96 -14.00
N GLY A 73 9.32 -4.77 -12.74
CA GLY A 73 9.01 -5.88 -11.85
C GLY A 73 8.07 -5.50 -10.72
N ARG A 74 7.33 -6.51 -10.26
CA ARG A 74 6.33 -6.37 -9.18
C ARG A 74 6.55 -7.43 -8.12
N ALA A 75 6.26 -7.08 -6.89
CA ALA A 75 6.22 -8.00 -5.76
C ALA A 75 4.94 -7.76 -4.96
N LEU A 76 4.08 -8.77 -4.91
CA LEU A 76 2.77 -8.71 -4.28
C LEU A 76 2.73 -9.61 -3.05
N TYR A 77 2.04 -9.20 -1.98
CA TYR A 77 1.67 -10.13 -0.94
C TYR A 77 0.72 -11.19 -1.50
N ALA A 78 1.03 -12.47 -1.29
CA ALA A 78 0.41 -13.59 -1.99
C ALA A 78 -1.11 -13.72 -1.70
N LYS A 79 -1.54 -13.39 -0.48
CA LYS A 79 -2.95 -13.47 -0.08
C LYS A 79 -3.66 -12.14 -0.28
N PRO A 80 -4.86 -12.10 -0.89
CA PRO A 80 -5.64 -10.87 -0.96
C PRO A 80 -6.01 -10.33 0.44
N VAL A 81 -6.06 -9.01 0.55
CA VAL A 81 -6.49 -8.26 1.74
C VAL A 81 -7.92 -7.76 1.49
N GLN A 82 -8.82 -7.97 2.44
CA GLN A 82 -10.16 -7.37 2.39
C GLN A 82 -10.11 -5.96 2.98
N ILE A 83 -10.39 -4.94 2.15
CA ILE A 83 -10.27 -3.52 2.52
C ILE A 83 -11.62 -2.84 2.78
N TRP A 84 -12.73 -3.46 2.38
CA TRP A 84 -14.07 -3.05 2.81
C TRP A 84 -15.04 -4.23 2.70
N ASP A 85 -16.23 -4.07 3.29
CA ASP A 85 -17.27 -5.09 3.31
C ASP A 85 -18.60 -4.50 2.81
N SER A 86 -19.18 -5.12 1.79
CA SER A 86 -20.40 -4.64 1.15
C SER A 86 -21.65 -4.80 2.01
N THR A 87 -21.65 -5.75 2.95
CA THR A 87 -22.79 -6.01 3.84
C THR A 87 -22.92 -4.94 4.92
N THR A 88 -21.81 -4.54 5.51
CA THR A 88 -21.75 -3.54 6.60
C THR A 88 -21.49 -2.13 6.11
N GLY A 89 -20.87 -2.01 4.93
CA GLY A 89 -20.33 -0.75 4.43
C GLY A 89 -19.05 -0.29 5.12
N ASN A 90 -18.50 -1.07 6.07
CA ASN A 90 -17.28 -0.75 6.80
C ASN A 90 -16.06 -0.79 5.86
N VAL A 91 -15.10 0.09 6.13
CA VAL A 91 -13.82 0.19 5.41
C VAL A 91 -12.68 -0.05 6.39
N ALA A 92 -11.66 -0.77 5.96
CA ALA A 92 -10.49 -1.07 6.77
C ALA A 92 -9.59 0.16 6.90
N SER A 93 -9.06 0.40 8.10
CA SER A 93 -7.88 1.24 8.26
C SER A 93 -6.63 0.38 8.11
N PHE A 94 -5.56 0.93 7.54
CA PHE A 94 -4.30 0.19 7.41
C PHE A 94 -3.09 1.06 7.69
N GLU A 95 -2.00 0.40 8.06
CA GLU A 95 -0.68 0.98 8.17
C GLU A 95 0.33 0.04 7.51
N THR A 96 1.23 0.59 6.70
CA THR A 96 2.34 -0.15 6.14
C THR A 96 3.62 0.65 6.30
N ARG A 97 4.71 -0.08 6.57
CA ARG A 97 6.05 0.49 6.74
C ARG A 97 7.00 -0.31 5.89
N PHE A 98 7.87 0.35 5.17
CA PHE A 98 8.90 -0.33 4.41
C PHE A 98 10.14 0.53 4.34
N SER A 99 11.26 -0.12 4.06
CA SER A 99 12.51 0.58 3.76
C SER A 99 12.93 0.25 2.34
N PHE A 100 13.36 1.26 1.59
CA PHE A 100 13.88 1.07 0.24
C PHE A 100 15.24 1.74 0.06
N SER A 101 15.94 1.38 -1.02
CA SER A 101 17.12 2.08 -1.50
C SER A 101 17.06 2.23 -3.02
N ILE A 102 17.26 3.47 -3.48
CA ILE A 102 17.42 3.80 -4.90
C ILE A 102 18.84 4.28 -5.10
N ARG A 103 19.60 3.59 -5.95
CA ARG A 103 20.96 3.97 -6.33
C ARG A 103 20.99 4.35 -7.81
N GLN A 104 21.44 5.58 -8.07
CA GLN A 104 21.56 6.20 -9.39
C GLN A 104 23.05 6.25 -9.80
N PRO A 105 23.60 5.20 -10.42
CA PRO A 105 25.00 5.17 -10.83
C PRO A 105 25.30 6.09 -12.02
N PHE A 106 24.28 6.45 -12.80
CA PHE A 106 24.42 7.29 -13.99
C PHE A 106 23.64 8.61 -13.80
N PRO A 107 24.27 9.68 -13.31
CA PRO A 107 23.59 10.95 -13.08
C PRO A 107 23.21 11.69 -14.38
N ARG A 108 23.69 11.23 -15.54
CA ARG A 108 23.45 11.82 -16.85
C ARG A 108 23.03 10.76 -17.89
N PRO A 109 22.10 11.09 -18.81
CA PRO A 109 21.37 12.36 -18.89
C PRO A 109 20.32 12.53 -17.79
N HIS A 110 19.78 11.43 -17.27
CA HIS A 110 18.83 11.38 -16.17
C HIS A 110 18.67 9.91 -15.70
N PRO A 111 18.43 9.65 -14.41
CA PRO A 111 17.90 8.39 -13.90
C PRO A 111 16.42 8.20 -14.27
N ALA A 112 15.90 6.97 -14.14
CA ALA A 112 14.48 6.65 -14.34
C ALA A 112 14.12 5.23 -13.85
N ASP A 113 12.86 4.92 -13.56
CA ASP A 113 11.69 5.84 -13.53
C ASP A 113 11.16 6.04 -12.10
N GLY A 114 11.35 5.07 -11.22
CA GLY A 114 10.89 5.14 -9.84
C GLY A 114 10.22 3.85 -9.37
N LEU A 115 9.72 3.87 -8.14
CA LEU A 115 8.97 2.76 -7.54
C LEU A 115 7.68 3.24 -6.88
N VAL A 116 6.74 2.32 -6.73
CA VAL A 116 5.44 2.59 -6.11
C VAL A 116 5.09 1.51 -5.09
N PHE A 117 4.43 1.89 -3.99
CA PHE A 117 3.56 1.00 -3.24
C PHE A 117 2.15 1.13 -3.81
N PHE A 118 1.48 0.02 -4.11
CA PHE A 118 0.14 0.07 -4.72
C PHE A 118 -0.83 -0.96 -4.15
N ILE A 119 -2.11 -0.63 -4.30
CA ILE A 119 -3.27 -1.43 -3.96
C ILE A 119 -4.12 -1.57 -5.23
N ALA A 120 -4.38 -2.80 -5.67
CA ALA A 120 -5.12 -3.06 -6.90
C ALA A 120 -5.98 -4.33 -6.76
N PRO A 121 -6.95 -4.56 -7.67
CA PRO A 121 -7.67 -5.82 -7.76
C PRO A 121 -6.72 -7.03 -7.76
N PRO A 122 -7.15 -8.17 -7.19
CA PRO A 122 -6.35 -9.36 -7.20
C PRO A 122 -6.14 -9.85 -8.64
N ASN A 123 -5.04 -10.60 -8.85
CA ASN A 123 -4.71 -11.22 -10.14
C ASN A 123 -4.43 -10.25 -11.30
N THR A 124 -4.12 -8.98 -11.01
CA THR A 124 -3.63 -8.02 -12.03
C THR A 124 -2.28 -8.45 -12.60
N GLN A 125 -2.08 -8.18 -13.88
CA GLN A 125 -0.80 -8.39 -14.57
C GLN A 125 0.02 -7.11 -14.56
N THR A 126 1.34 -7.23 -14.75
CA THR A 126 2.22 -6.06 -14.92
C THR A 126 1.75 -5.26 -16.15
N GLY A 127 1.50 -3.97 -15.94
CA GLY A 127 1.17 -3.00 -17.00
C GLY A 127 2.41 -2.52 -17.76
N GLU A 128 2.30 -1.32 -18.34
CA GLU A 128 3.40 -0.66 -19.06
C GLU A 128 4.53 -0.26 -18.11
N GLY A 129 5.77 -0.34 -18.59
CA GLY A 129 6.98 0.09 -17.87
C GLY A 129 7.19 1.61 -17.95
N GLY A 130 8.44 2.06 -17.78
CA GLY A 130 8.77 3.49 -17.75
C GLY A 130 8.01 4.23 -16.64
N GLY A 131 7.63 5.48 -16.89
CA GLY A 131 6.77 6.30 -16.01
C GLY A 131 5.35 5.76 -15.75
N TYR A 132 5.02 4.55 -16.18
CA TYR A 132 3.81 3.82 -15.74
C TYR A 132 4.08 2.81 -14.63
N PHE A 133 5.33 2.67 -14.22
CA PHE A 133 5.85 1.86 -13.12
C PHE A 133 5.47 0.37 -13.14
N GLY A 134 4.86 -0.14 -14.20
CA GLY A 134 4.28 -1.48 -14.25
C GLY A 134 2.87 -1.61 -13.65
N ILE A 135 2.20 -0.50 -13.30
CA ILE A 135 0.86 -0.50 -12.67
C ILE A 135 -0.25 0.07 -13.55
N TYR A 136 0.07 0.86 -14.57
CA TYR A 136 -0.93 1.38 -15.51
C TYR A 136 -0.89 0.61 -16.83
N ASN A 137 -2.06 0.28 -17.37
CA ASN A 137 -2.20 -0.36 -18.67
C ASN A 137 -3.25 0.39 -19.50
N PRO A 138 -2.86 1.22 -20.47
CA PRO A 138 -3.79 1.97 -21.29
C PRO A 138 -4.78 1.10 -22.08
N LEU A 139 -4.38 -0.12 -22.46
CA LEU A 139 -5.19 -1.04 -23.27
C LEU A 139 -6.22 -1.81 -22.44
N SER A 140 -5.96 -1.99 -21.15
CA SER A 140 -6.87 -2.66 -20.22
C SER A 140 -6.71 -2.06 -18.82
N PRO A 141 -7.26 -0.86 -18.60
CA PRO A 141 -7.14 -0.18 -17.32
C PRO A 141 -7.84 -0.97 -16.20
N TYR A 142 -7.25 -0.94 -15.01
CA TYR A 142 -7.87 -1.45 -13.80
C TYR A 142 -7.73 -0.40 -12.69
N PRO A 143 -8.65 -0.37 -11.71
CA PRO A 143 -8.55 0.61 -10.64
C PRO A 143 -7.34 0.31 -9.74
N PHE A 144 -6.69 1.36 -9.24
CA PHE A 144 -5.64 1.23 -8.25
C PHE A 144 -5.53 2.51 -7.41
N VAL A 145 -4.95 2.37 -6.23
CA VAL A 145 -4.44 3.48 -5.43
C VAL A 145 -2.95 3.21 -5.22
N ALA A 146 -2.10 4.19 -5.46
CA ALA A 146 -0.65 4.04 -5.28
C ALA A 146 -0.03 5.25 -4.60
N VAL A 147 1.13 5.01 -4.00
CA VAL A 147 2.07 6.04 -3.53
C VAL A 147 3.36 5.83 -4.30
N GLU A 148 3.70 6.80 -5.13
CA GLU A 148 4.89 6.78 -5.97
C GLU A 148 6.06 7.54 -5.35
N PHE A 149 7.27 7.10 -5.72
CA PHE A 149 8.53 7.78 -5.49
C PHE A 149 9.18 7.95 -6.86
N ASP A 150 8.71 8.96 -7.59
CA ASP A 150 9.08 9.22 -8.98
C ASP A 150 10.44 9.93 -9.07
N THR A 151 11.29 9.45 -9.97
CA THR A 151 12.64 9.95 -10.21
C THR A 151 12.83 10.47 -11.64
N PHE A 152 11.84 10.30 -12.54
CA PHE A 152 11.92 10.73 -13.92
C PHE A 152 10.71 11.57 -14.33
N ARG A 153 10.99 12.77 -14.84
CA ARG A 153 9.93 13.72 -15.19
C ARG A 153 9.31 13.41 -16.55
N ASN A 154 8.16 12.75 -16.58
CA ASN A 154 7.31 12.67 -17.78
C ASN A 154 6.59 14.01 -18.04
N THR A 155 5.82 14.07 -19.13
CA THR A 155 5.11 15.31 -19.53
C THR A 155 4.03 15.74 -18.55
N TRP A 156 3.54 14.81 -17.73
CA TRP A 156 2.53 15.08 -16.70
C TRP A 156 3.13 15.44 -15.34
N ASP A 157 4.44 15.27 -15.16
CA ASP A 157 5.06 15.38 -13.84
C ASP A 157 5.51 16.80 -13.45
N PRO A 158 5.42 17.11 -12.15
CA PRO A 158 6.06 18.28 -11.55
C PRO A 158 7.59 18.09 -11.49
N GLN A 159 8.27 18.84 -10.62
CA GLN A 159 9.70 18.67 -10.39
C GLN A 159 9.99 17.34 -9.69
N ILE A 160 10.98 16.60 -10.18
CA ILE A 160 11.47 15.33 -9.61
C ILE A 160 12.73 15.53 -8.73
N PRO A 161 13.06 14.58 -7.83
CA PRO A 161 12.20 13.49 -7.37
C PRO A 161 11.00 13.98 -6.56
N HIS A 162 9.89 13.27 -6.62
CA HIS A 162 8.70 13.61 -5.84
C HIS A 162 7.94 12.39 -5.33
N ILE A 163 7.21 12.59 -4.22
CA ILE A 163 6.22 11.62 -3.73
C ILE A 163 4.88 12.00 -4.35
N GLY A 164 4.17 11.05 -4.93
CA GLY A 164 2.83 11.23 -5.50
C GLY A 164 1.81 10.32 -4.84
N ILE A 165 0.56 10.78 -4.74
CA ILE A 165 -0.60 9.94 -4.43
C ILE A 165 -1.42 9.78 -5.72
N ASP A 166 -1.57 8.54 -6.15
CA ASP A 166 -2.18 8.19 -7.42
C ASP A 166 -3.51 7.45 -7.21
N VAL A 167 -4.51 7.82 -8.01
CA VAL A 167 -5.82 7.18 -8.02
C VAL A 167 -6.24 6.91 -9.46
N ASN A 168 -6.17 5.65 -9.88
CA ASN A 168 -6.49 5.15 -11.24
C ASN A 168 -5.66 5.75 -12.40
N SER A 169 -4.67 6.57 -12.11
CA SER A 169 -3.85 7.31 -13.06
C SER A 169 -2.48 7.58 -12.43
N VAL A 170 -1.44 7.65 -13.27
CA VAL A 170 -0.09 8.11 -12.88
C VAL A 170 0.04 9.64 -12.82
N ILE A 171 -1.05 10.36 -13.11
CA ILE A 171 -1.13 11.78 -12.83
C ILE A 171 -1.62 11.92 -11.39
N SER A 172 -0.69 12.12 -10.46
CA SER A 172 -0.98 12.17 -9.03
C SER A 172 -1.99 13.26 -8.67
N THR A 173 -2.88 12.97 -7.72
CA THR A 173 -3.82 13.95 -7.15
C THR A 173 -3.11 14.97 -6.28
N LYS A 174 -1.99 14.56 -5.67
CA LYS A 174 -1.15 15.37 -4.80
C LYS A 174 0.31 14.96 -4.96
N THR A 175 1.22 15.93 -4.97
CA THR A 175 2.66 15.69 -5.03
C THR A 175 3.43 16.52 -4.00
N VAL A 176 4.60 16.04 -3.58
CA VAL A 176 5.58 16.82 -2.79
C VAL A 176 7.00 16.49 -3.25
N PRO A 177 7.86 17.47 -3.56
CA PRO A 177 9.23 17.20 -3.96
C PRO A 177 10.07 16.70 -2.78
N PHE A 178 11.07 15.88 -3.06
CA PHE A 178 12.07 15.46 -2.08
C PHE A 178 13.48 15.41 -2.67
N THR A 179 14.48 15.49 -1.80
CA THR A 179 15.88 15.21 -2.18
C THR A 179 16.23 13.78 -1.80
N LEU A 180 16.60 12.97 -2.79
CA LEU A 180 16.98 11.57 -2.61
C LEU A 180 18.36 11.44 -1.93
N ASP A 181 18.46 10.55 -0.93
CA ASP A 181 19.75 10.02 -0.45
C ASP A 181 20.22 8.91 -1.41
N ASN A 182 21.04 9.26 -2.41
CA ASN A 182 21.41 8.35 -3.49
C ASN A 182 22.19 7.12 -2.97
N GLY A 183 21.58 5.94 -3.07
CA GLY A 183 22.10 4.68 -2.52
C GLY A 183 21.94 4.54 -1.01
N GLY A 184 21.36 5.53 -0.35
CA GLY A 184 21.03 5.49 1.07
C GLY A 184 19.73 4.74 1.36
N ILE A 185 19.36 4.70 2.64
CA ILE A 185 18.13 4.06 3.10
C ILE A 185 17.04 5.11 3.25
N ALA A 186 15.89 4.85 2.64
CA ALA A 186 14.65 5.56 2.85
C ALA A 186 13.71 4.72 3.72
N ASN A 187 13.16 5.32 4.79
CA ASN A 187 12.12 4.72 5.62
C ASN A 187 10.78 5.36 5.28
N VAL A 188 9.79 4.55 4.94
CA VAL A 188 8.44 5.00 4.57
C VAL A 188 7.42 4.51 5.57
N VAL A 189 6.46 5.37 5.90
CA VAL A 189 5.23 5.02 6.61
C VAL A 189 4.05 5.50 5.78
N ILE A 190 3.16 4.59 5.39
CA ILE A 190 1.88 4.92 4.78
C ILE A 190 0.78 4.49 5.73
N LYS A 191 -0.13 5.41 6.05
CA LYS A 191 -1.26 5.16 6.93
C LYS A 191 -2.54 5.65 6.29
N TYR A 192 -3.56 4.81 6.30
CA TYR A 192 -4.91 5.15 5.88
C TYR A 192 -5.87 5.04 7.06
N ASP A 193 -6.55 6.14 7.36
CA ASP A 193 -7.60 6.20 8.37
C ASP A 193 -8.97 6.20 7.68
N ALA A 194 -9.72 5.11 7.83
CA ALA A 194 -11.02 4.94 7.19
C ALA A 194 -12.08 5.94 7.69
N SER A 195 -11.95 6.47 8.90
CA SER A 195 -12.92 7.41 9.49
C SER A 195 -12.83 8.80 8.84
N THR A 196 -11.63 9.18 8.40
CA THR A 196 -11.36 10.47 7.75
C THR A 196 -11.08 10.35 6.25
N LYS A 197 -10.87 9.13 5.76
CA LYS A 197 -10.42 8.80 4.40
C LYS A 197 -9.05 9.40 4.07
N ILE A 198 -8.27 9.78 5.08
CA ILE A 198 -6.96 10.39 4.89
C ILE A 198 -5.94 9.28 4.63
N LEU A 199 -5.29 9.34 3.47
CA LEU A 199 -4.07 8.60 3.17
C LEU A 199 -2.87 9.53 3.43
N HIS A 200 -2.10 9.23 4.48
CA HIS A 200 -0.94 10.00 4.88
C HIS A 200 0.35 9.19 4.68
N VAL A 201 1.35 9.84 4.12
CA VAL A 201 2.66 9.26 3.80
C VAL A 201 3.74 10.08 4.49
N VAL A 202 4.71 9.37 5.08
CA VAL A 202 5.94 9.95 5.61
C VAL A 202 7.13 9.24 4.96
N LEU A 203 8.07 10.02 4.45
CA LEU A 203 9.36 9.56 3.95
C LEU A 203 10.47 10.17 4.81
N VAL A 204 11.38 9.34 5.31
CA VAL A 204 12.53 9.78 6.11
C VAL A 204 13.81 9.22 5.50
N PHE A 205 14.83 10.06 5.33
CA PHE A 205 16.20 9.63 5.06
C PHE A 205 17.03 9.77 6.33
N PRO A 206 17.29 8.69 7.10
CA PRO A 206 17.95 8.77 8.39
C PRO A 206 19.35 9.38 8.32
N SER A 207 20.11 9.06 7.27
CA SER A 207 21.48 9.57 7.07
C SER A 207 21.52 11.09 6.91
N LEU A 208 20.48 11.67 6.29
CA LEU A 208 20.37 13.10 6.02
C LEU A 208 19.58 13.85 7.09
N GLY A 209 18.83 13.13 7.94
CA GLY A 209 17.90 13.73 8.90
C GLY A 209 16.71 14.46 8.27
N THR A 210 16.44 14.25 6.99
CA THR A 210 15.34 14.91 6.26
C THR A 210 14.04 14.11 6.34
N ILE A 211 12.93 14.82 6.47
CA ILE A 211 11.57 14.27 6.57
C ILE A 211 10.68 14.96 5.54
N TYR A 212 9.93 14.17 4.79
CA TYR A 212 8.93 14.62 3.83
C TYR A 212 7.58 14.00 4.17
N THR A 213 6.50 14.76 4.01
CA THR A 213 5.13 14.30 4.29
C THR A 213 4.17 14.77 3.22
N ILE A 214 3.20 13.91 2.90
CA ILE A 214 2.10 14.22 2.00
C ILE A 214 0.84 13.52 2.52
N ALA A 215 -0.31 14.15 2.34
CA ALA A 215 -1.59 13.55 2.63
C ALA A 215 -2.65 14.00 1.63
N ASP A 216 -3.58 13.10 1.34
CA ASP A 216 -4.77 13.40 0.55
C ASP A 216 -5.98 12.58 1.02
N ILE A 217 -7.18 13.00 0.60
CA ILE A 217 -8.43 12.30 0.90
C ILE A 217 -8.69 11.29 -0.23
N VAL A 218 -8.71 10.00 0.11
CA VAL A 218 -8.93 8.90 -0.84
C VAL A 218 -10.05 7.99 -0.33
N ASP A 219 -11.19 7.94 -1.02
CA ASP A 219 -12.26 7.01 -0.67
C ASP A 219 -12.03 5.64 -1.31
N LEU A 220 -11.34 4.73 -0.58
CA LEU A 220 -10.98 3.41 -1.11
C LEU A 220 -12.20 2.61 -1.61
N LYS A 221 -13.36 2.77 -0.96
CA LYS A 221 -14.59 2.05 -1.33
C LYS A 221 -15.16 2.51 -2.68
N GLN A 222 -14.89 3.75 -3.08
CA GLN A 222 -15.34 4.29 -4.38
C GLN A 222 -14.43 3.88 -5.55
N VAL A 223 -13.22 3.40 -5.23
CA VAL A 223 -12.19 3.11 -6.24
C VAL A 223 -11.94 1.61 -6.39
N LEU A 224 -11.80 0.90 -5.27
CA LEU A 224 -11.27 -0.46 -5.23
C LEU A 224 -12.37 -1.49 -4.89
N PRO A 225 -12.22 -2.75 -5.35
CA PRO A 225 -13.08 -3.85 -4.92
C PRO A 225 -12.86 -4.22 -3.44
N GLU A 226 -13.76 -5.04 -2.88
CA GLU A 226 -13.70 -5.46 -1.46
C GLU A 226 -12.37 -6.15 -1.10
N SER A 227 -11.86 -6.99 -2.01
CA SER A 227 -10.59 -7.71 -1.85
C SER A 227 -9.57 -7.23 -2.87
N VAL A 228 -8.34 -7.00 -2.42
CA VAL A 228 -7.23 -6.41 -3.20
C VAL A 228 -5.91 -7.14 -2.97
N ASN A 229 -4.95 -7.01 -3.88
CA ASN A 229 -3.55 -7.27 -3.58
C ASN A 229 -2.84 -5.96 -3.22
N VAL A 230 -1.85 -6.06 -2.33
CA VAL A 230 -0.95 -4.98 -1.94
C VAL A 230 0.48 -5.38 -2.30
N GLY A 231 1.30 -4.41 -2.70
CA GLY A 231 2.68 -4.71 -3.04
C GLY A 231 3.42 -3.52 -3.64
N PHE A 232 4.54 -3.84 -4.26
CA PHE A 232 5.43 -2.88 -4.91
C PHE A 232 5.54 -3.12 -6.39
N SER A 233 5.75 -2.05 -7.15
CA SER A 233 6.11 -2.09 -8.56
C SER A 233 7.20 -1.07 -8.83
N ALA A 234 8.07 -1.34 -9.79
CA ALA A 234 9.07 -0.37 -10.23
C ALA A 234 9.43 -0.61 -11.69
N ALA A 235 9.95 0.44 -12.34
CA ALA A 235 10.44 0.37 -13.70
C ALA A 235 11.73 1.19 -13.88
N THR A 236 12.52 0.80 -14.87
CA THR A 236 13.64 1.62 -15.39
C THR A 236 13.33 2.10 -16.80
N GLY A 237 14.14 3.05 -17.27
CA GLY A 237 13.90 3.80 -18.49
C GLY A 237 13.55 2.95 -19.70
N ASP A 238 12.49 3.36 -20.40
CA ASP A 238 11.96 2.66 -21.55
C ASP A 238 12.89 2.78 -22.80
N PRO A 239 13.01 1.73 -23.64
CA PRO A 239 13.77 1.78 -24.88
C PRO A 239 13.41 2.94 -25.83
N SER A 240 12.16 3.38 -25.84
CA SER A 240 11.69 4.51 -26.65
C SER A 240 12.38 5.83 -26.32
N GLY A 241 12.87 5.98 -25.07
CA GLY A 241 13.68 7.11 -24.63
C GLY A 241 15.10 7.11 -25.21
N LYS A 242 15.56 6.00 -25.80
CA LYS A 242 16.90 5.84 -26.43
C LYS A 242 18.07 6.19 -25.50
N GLN A 243 17.91 6.05 -24.18
CA GLN A 243 18.94 6.34 -23.18
C GLN A 243 19.17 5.15 -22.26
N ARG A 244 20.27 4.40 -22.47
CA ARG A 244 20.64 3.25 -21.62
C ARG A 244 20.96 3.62 -20.17
N ASN A 245 21.35 4.88 -19.97
CA ASN A 245 21.66 5.43 -18.65
C ASN A 245 20.42 5.83 -17.85
N ALA A 246 19.21 5.80 -18.46
CA ALA A 246 17.96 5.99 -17.76
C ALA A 246 17.63 4.75 -16.93
N THR A 247 18.34 4.58 -15.81
CA THR A 247 18.22 3.41 -14.95
C THR A 247 18.76 3.70 -13.55
N GLU A 248 18.19 2.99 -12.59
CA GLU A 248 18.58 3.00 -11.18
C GLU A 248 18.16 1.68 -10.53
N THR A 249 18.66 1.41 -9.32
CA THR A 249 18.16 0.26 -8.54
C THR A 249 16.84 0.61 -7.86
N HIS A 250 16.01 -0.40 -7.64
CA HIS A 250 14.73 -0.28 -6.92
C HIS A 250 14.63 -1.42 -5.91
N ASP A 251 15.32 -1.26 -4.78
CA ASP A 251 15.54 -2.32 -3.81
C ASP A 251 14.66 -2.09 -2.56
N ILE A 252 13.84 -3.08 -2.19
CA ILE A 252 13.09 -3.09 -0.93
C ILE A 252 13.87 -3.92 0.09
N LEU A 253 14.10 -3.34 1.27
CA LEU A 253 14.94 -3.91 2.33
C LEU A 253 14.11 -4.61 3.42
N SER A 254 12.96 -4.03 3.75
CA SER A 254 12.02 -4.56 4.74
C SER A 254 10.60 -4.08 4.45
N TRP A 255 9.60 -4.81 4.90
CA TRP A 255 8.20 -4.46 4.71
C TRP A 255 7.28 -5.07 5.77
N SER A 256 6.48 -4.22 6.42
CA SER A 256 5.38 -4.63 7.28
C SER A 256 4.06 -4.00 6.84
N PHE A 257 2.97 -4.72 7.10
CA PHE A 257 1.62 -4.29 6.76
C PHE A 257 0.67 -4.76 7.87
N SER A 258 -0.29 -3.91 8.21
CA SER A 258 -1.41 -4.24 9.08
C SER A 258 -2.67 -3.56 8.58
N ALA A 259 -3.77 -4.30 8.47
CA ALA A 259 -5.09 -3.75 8.18
C ALA A 259 -6.12 -4.30 9.15
N SER A 260 -7.05 -3.45 9.58
CA SER A 260 -8.13 -3.80 10.49
C SER A 260 -9.47 -3.35 9.90
N LEU A 261 -10.33 -4.33 9.61
CA LEU A 261 -11.69 -4.14 9.13
C LEU A 261 -12.67 -4.34 10.30
N PRO A 262 -13.41 -3.31 10.72
CA PRO A 262 -14.40 -3.45 11.79
C PRO A 262 -15.50 -4.46 11.42
N GLY A 263 -15.82 -5.38 12.33
CA GLY A 263 -16.90 -6.35 12.14
C GLY A 263 -18.30 -5.77 12.34
N THR A 264 -19.33 -6.59 12.14
CA THR A 264 -20.72 -6.23 12.45
C THR A 264 -20.91 -6.03 13.95
N ASN A 265 -21.55 -4.93 14.35
CA ASN A 265 -22.37 -4.96 15.55
C ASN A 265 -23.56 -5.86 15.23
N ASN A 266 -23.73 -6.99 15.92
CA ASN A 266 -24.98 -7.73 15.90
C ASN A 266 -26.04 -6.92 16.65
N ALA A 267 -26.46 -5.78 16.09
CA ALA A 267 -27.72 -5.17 16.48
C ALA A 267 -28.80 -6.12 15.96
N ILE A 268 -29.31 -6.97 16.85
CA ILE A 268 -30.52 -7.76 16.61
C ILE A 268 -31.55 -6.79 16.03
N PRO A 269 -32.06 -7.00 14.80
CA PRO A 269 -33.18 -6.21 14.32
C PRO A 269 -34.35 -6.53 15.25
N THR A 270 -34.72 -5.60 16.12
CA THR A 270 -35.97 -5.69 16.85
C THR A 270 -37.09 -5.50 15.84
N SER A 271 -37.44 -6.58 15.15
CA SER A 271 -38.67 -6.71 14.39
C SER A 271 -39.83 -6.76 15.39
N ASN A 272 -40.22 -5.61 15.93
CA ASN A 272 -41.56 -5.45 16.49
C ASN A 272 -42.53 -5.24 15.34
N ARG A 273 -42.88 -6.31 14.62
CA ARG A 273 -44.17 -6.36 13.92
C ARG A 273 -45.22 -6.78 14.94
N HIS A 274 -45.84 -5.78 15.56
CA HIS A 274 -47.14 -5.98 16.18
C HIS A 274 -48.15 -6.25 15.05
N THR A 275 -48.60 -7.49 14.98
CA THR A 275 -49.88 -7.86 14.38
C THR A 275 -51.00 -7.16 15.15
N PHE A 276 -51.77 -6.31 14.49
CA PHE A 276 -53.15 -6.06 14.89
C PHE A 276 -54.05 -6.73 13.85
N ALA A 277 -54.67 -7.83 14.27
CA ALA A 277 -55.89 -8.32 13.67
C ALA A 277 -57.06 -7.58 14.35
N SER A 278 -57.94 -7.02 13.53
CA SER A 278 -59.36 -6.77 13.82
C SER A 278 -60.09 -6.82 12.49
#